data_AF-A0A9N9JLA5-F1
#
_entry.id   AF-A0A9N9JLA5-F1
#
_cell.length_a   1.000
_cell.length_b   1.000
_cell.length_c   1.000
_cell.angle_alpha   90.00
_cell.angle_beta   90.00
_cell.angle_gamma   90.00
#
_symmetry.space_group_name_H-M   'P 1'
#
loop_
_entity.id
_entity.type
_entity.pdbx_description
1 polymer ?
#
loop_
_entity_poly.entity_id
_entity_poly.type
_entity_poly.pdbx_seq_one_letter_code
_entity_poly.pdbx_strand_id
1 'polypeptide(L)'
;MLQVILEKLQFPDYWRKSYHEWGLESWSSFFHETKHDKSLQVCRASLVAELKTLTENLAPGMCEAKKALALRNLEVSISLMKSSEVCYTVFCWYREEERPAVV
;
A
#
# COMPACT_ATOMS: atom_id res chain seq x y z
N MET A 1 18.52 -0.71 6.06
CA MET A 1 17.33 -0.54 6.91
C MET A 1 16.14 -1.31 6.38
N LEU A 2 15.74 -1.16 5.11
CA LEU A 2 14.60 -1.88 4.54
C LEU A 2 14.75 -3.42 4.60
N GLN A 3 15.96 -3.94 4.40
CA GLN A 3 16.25 -5.39 4.44
C GLN A 3 15.88 -6.10 5.77
N VAL A 4 16.08 -5.44 6.91
CA VAL A 4 15.71 -5.99 8.24
C VAL A 4 14.19 -5.96 8.45
N ILE A 5 13.50 -5.01 7.82
CA ILE A 5 12.05 -4.90 7.90
C ILE A 5 11.40 -5.97 7.02
N LEU A 6 12.00 -6.26 5.86
CA LEU A 6 11.53 -7.31 4.96
C LEU A 6 11.49 -8.69 5.64
N GLU A 7 12.42 -8.99 6.57
CA GLU A 7 12.39 -10.25 7.32
C GLU A 7 11.18 -10.41 8.24
N LYS A 8 10.49 -9.31 8.58
CA LYS A 8 9.27 -9.32 9.40
C LYS A 8 7.99 -9.47 8.59
N LEU A 9 8.09 -9.39 7.26
CA LEU A 9 6.97 -9.43 6.34
C LEU A 9 6.69 -10.87 5.90
N GLN A 10 5.43 -11.20 5.70
CA GLN A 10 4.99 -12.47 5.13
C GLN A 10 5.29 -12.55 3.63
N PHE A 11 5.32 -11.41 2.95
CA PHE A 11 5.53 -11.32 1.50
C PHE A 11 6.67 -10.36 1.13
N PRO A 12 7.90 -10.62 1.60
CA PRO A 12 9.03 -9.70 1.41
C PRO A 12 9.36 -9.45 -0.06
N ASP A 13 9.14 -10.44 -0.93
CA ASP A 13 9.50 -10.37 -2.35
C ASP A 13 8.75 -9.25 -3.09
N TYR A 14 7.51 -8.97 -2.68
CA TYR A 14 6.76 -7.86 -3.25
C TYR A 14 7.36 -6.50 -2.89
N TRP A 15 7.75 -6.34 -1.62
CA TRP A 15 8.26 -5.07 -1.09
C TRP A 15 9.73 -4.78 -1.43
N ARG A 16 10.45 -5.78 -1.97
CA ARG A 16 11.79 -5.56 -2.56
C ARG A 16 11.74 -4.74 -3.84
N LYS A 17 10.59 -4.66 -4.50
CA LYS A 17 10.37 -3.81 -5.67
C LYS A 17 10.49 -2.34 -5.31
N SER A 18 10.73 -1.49 -6.31
CA SER A 18 10.75 -0.04 -6.10
C SER A 18 9.42 0.44 -5.53
N TYR A 19 9.44 1.42 -4.61
CA TYR A 19 8.21 1.94 -4.01
C TYR A 19 7.25 2.58 -5.02
N HIS A 20 7.76 2.94 -6.21
CA HIS A 20 6.93 3.38 -7.34
C HIS A 20 6.03 2.28 -7.89
N GLU A 21 6.42 1.01 -7.74
CA GLU A 21 5.68 -0.16 -8.21
C GLU A 21 4.65 -0.65 -7.18
N TRP A 22 4.68 -0.09 -5.96
CA TRP A 22 3.75 -0.46 -4.90
C TRP A 22 2.36 0.11 -5.20
N GLY A 23 1.38 -0.78 -5.32
CA GLY A 23 -0.01 -0.44 -5.60
C GLY A 23 -0.97 -1.52 -5.10
N LEU A 24 -2.26 -1.18 -5.01
CA LEU A 24 -3.30 -2.15 -4.61
C LEU A 24 -3.49 -3.24 -5.68
N GLU A 25 -3.47 -2.83 -6.95
CA GLU A 25 -3.61 -3.75 -8.09
C GLU A 25 -2.38 -4.65 -8.23
N SER A 26 -1.17 -4.08 -8.19
CA SER A 26 0.07 -4.86 -8.27
C SER A 26 0.24 -5.81 -7.09
N TRP A 27 -0.21 -5.43 -5.89
CA TRP A 27 -0.29 -6.35 -4.75
C TRP A 27 -1.26 -7.50 -5.01
N SER A 28 -2.47 -7.18 -5.49
CA SER A 28 -3.50 -8.19 -5.73
C SER A 28 -3.05 -9.20 -6.77
N SER A 29 -2.44 -8.75 -7.87
CA SER A 29 -1.84 -9.62 -8.87
C SER A 29 -0.75 -10.51 -8.27
N PHE A 30 0.22 -9.93 -7.55
CA PHE A 30 1.27 -10.69 -6.88
C PHE A 30 0.72 -11.73 -5.90
N PHE A 31 -0.29 -11.36 -5.10
CA PHE A 31 -0.88 -12.23 -4.10
C PHE A 31 -1.61 -13.42 -4.74
N HIS A 32 -2.37 -13.19 -5.82
CA HIS A 32 -3.06 -14.25 -6.56
C HIS A 32 -2.10 -15.18 -7.31
N GLU A 33 -1.00 -14.64 -7.85
CA GLU A 33 0.07 -15.44 -8.45
C GLU A 33 0.79 -16.31 -7.41
N THR A 34 1.06 -15.76 -6.22
CA THR A 34 1.82 -16.45 -5.16
C THR A 34 0.95 -17.42 -4.35
N LYS A 35 -0.33 -17.12 -4.18
CA LYS A 35 -1.30 -17.89 -3.41
C LYS A 35 -2.52 -18.16 -4.28
N HIS A 36 -2.45 -19.25 -5.04
CA HIS A 36 -3.62 -19.78 -5.75
C HIS A 36 -4.80 -19.93 -4.78
N ASP A 37 -5.97 -19.49 -5.25
CA ASP A 37 -7.28 -19.76 -4.64
C ASP A 37 -7.58 -19.12 -3.28
N LYS A 38 -6.87 -18.04 -2.92
CA LYS A 38 -7.23 -17.24 -1.75
C LYS A 38 -8.23 -16.14 -2.08
N SER A 39 -9.18 -15.93 -1.17
CA SER A 39 -10.23 -14.93 -1.34
C SER A 39 -9.67 -13.50 -1.32
N LEU A 40 -10.39 -12.59 -1.98
CA LEU A 40 -10.08 -11.16 -1.99
C LEU A 40 -9.98 -10.59 -0.56
N GLN A 41 -10.81 -11.04 0.37
CA GLN A 41 -10.75 -10.59 1.77
C GLN A 41 -9.40 -10.92 2.42
N VAL A 42 -8.86 -12.11 2.16
CA VAL A 42 -7.55 -12.51 2.69
C VAL A 42 -6.44 -11.69 2.04
N CYS A 43 -6.51 -11.45 0.72
CA CYS A 43 -5.56 -10.57 0.02
C CYS A 43 -5.49 -9.17 0.66
N ARG A 44 -6.65 -8.58 0.95
CA ARG A 44 -6.78 -7.26 1.56
C ARG A 44 -6.31 -7.24 3.02
N ALA A 45 -6.69 -8.24 3.81
CA ALA A 45 -6.25 -8.36 5.20
C ALA A 45 -4.72 -8.52 5.29
N SER A 46 -4.13 -9.35 4.42
CA SER A 46 -2.67 -9.49 4.31
C SER A 46 -2.01 -8.17 3.93
N LEU A 47 -2.55 -7.44 2.95
CA LEU A 47 -2.01 -6.12 2.58
C LEU A 47 -2.00 -5.13 3.76
N VAL A 48 -3.11 -5.04 4.49
CA VAL A 48 -3.23 -4.12 5.64
C VAL A 48 -2.22 -4.49 6.74
N ALA A 49 -2.01 -5.78 7.00
CA ALA A 49 -1.03 -6.25 7.97
C ALA A 49 0.40 -5.87 7.55
N GLU A 50 0.77 -6.11 6.29
CA GLU A 50 2.09 -5.79 5.75
C GLU A 50 2.37 -4.29 5.77
N LEU A 51 1.39 -3.48 5.33
CA LEU A 51 1.50 -2.02 5.34
C LEU A 51 1.62 -1.47 6.76
N LYS A 52 0.91 -2.06 7.74
CA LYS A 52 1.05 -1.70 9.15
C LYS A 52 2.50 -1.94 9.61
N THR A 53 3.04 -3.13 9.38
CA THR A 53 4.43 -3.45 9.73
C THR A 53 5.43 -2.50 9.06
N LEU A 54 5.24 -2.18 7.78
CA LEU A 54 6.08 -1.20 7.09
C LEU A 54 6.00 0.19 7.74
N THR A 55 4.80 0.70 8.02
CA THR A 55 4.63 2.04 8.62
C THR A 55 5.15 2.14 10.05
N GLU A 56 5.14 1.05 10.83
CA GLU A 56 5.63 1.03 12.21
C GLU A 56 7.16 0.92 12.30
N ASN A 57 7.81 0.36 11.27
CA ASN A 57 9.25 0.09 11.29
C ASN A 57 10.06 1.01 10.37
N LEU A 58 9.45 1.61 9.35
CA LEU A 58 10.12 2.60 8.49
C LEU A 58 10.18 3.97 9.18
N ALA A 59 11.29 4.69 8.95
CA ALA A 59 11.40 6.04 9.47
C ALA A 59 10.39 6.98 8.77
N PRO A 60 9.66 7.84 9.51
CA PRO A 60 8.55 8.64 8.99
C PRO A 60 8.92 9.65 7.89
N GLY A 61 10.21 9.89 7.64
CA GLY A 61 10.72 10.73 6.56
C GLY A 61 10.97 10.01 5.23
N MET A 62 10.93 8.68 5.20
CA MET A 62 11.24 7.89 4.00
C MET A 62 10.08 7.90 3.00
N CYS A 63 10.39 7.95 1.70
CA CYS A 63 9.40 7.86 0.63
C CYS A 63 8.55 6.59 0.75
N GLU A 64 9.17 5.47 1.13
CA GLU A 64 8.54 4.19 1.36
C GLU A 64 7.54 4.23 2.53
N ALA A 65 7.87 4.94 3.61
CA ALA A 65 6.98 5.12 4.75
C ALA A 65 5.73 5.92 4.35
N LYS A 66 5.93 7.02 3.62
CA LYS A 66 4.84 7.85 3.08
C LYS A 66 3.96 7.06 2.11
N LYS A 67 4.57 6.30 1.21
CA LYS A 67 3.87 5.45 0.23
C LYS A 67 3.06 4.36 0.93
N ALA A 68 3.65 3.65 1.89
CA ALA A 68 2.96 2.61 2.66
C ALA A 68 1.76 3.18 3.44
N LEU A 69 1.93 4.35 4.07
CA LEU A 69 0.84 5.04 4.77
C LEU A 69 -0.29 5.44 3.81
N ALA A 70 0.05 5.99 2.65
CA ALA A 70 -0.93 6.36 1.63
C ALA A 70 -1.74 5.15 1.14
N LEU A 71 -1.07 4.04 0.84
CA LEU A 71 -1.72 2.79 0.43
C LEU A 71 -2.63 2.24 1.53
N ARG A 72 -2.20 2.31 2.79
CA ARG A 72 -3.00 1.87 3.94
C ARG A 72 -4.28 2.69 4.06
N ASN A 73 -4.17 4.01 3.98
CA ASN A 73 -5.32 4.90 4.07
C ASN A 73 -6.29 4.66 2.91
N LEU A 74 -5.79 4.49 1.68
CA LEU A 74 -6.60 4.18 0.51
C LEU A 74 -7.38 2.87 0.70
N GLU A 75 -6.72 1.82 1.17
CA GLU A 75 -7.34 0.52 1.36
C GLU A 75 -8.44 0.54 2.43
N VAL A 76 -8.19 1.24 3.55
CA VAL A 76 -9.20 1.47 4.59
C VAL A 76 -10.39 2.25 4.04
N SER A 77 -10.14 3.32 3.27
CA SER A 77 -11.21 4.11 2.66
C SER A 77 -12.06 3.29 1.68
N ILE A 78 -11.45 2.43 0.86
CA ILE A 78 -12.21 1.53 -0.03
C ILE A 78 -13.01 0.52 0.79
N SER A 79 -12.46 0.01 1.89
CA SER A 79 -13.19 -0.90 2.79
C SER A 79 -14.42 -0.21 3.40
N LEU A 80 -14.29 1.05 3.82
CA LEU A 80 -15.40 1.85 4.36
C LEU A 80 -16.43 2.20 3.28
N MET A 81 -16.01 2.55 2.07
CA MET A 81 -16.90 2.83 0.93
C MET A 81 -17.72 1.62 0.47
N LYS A 82 -17.20 0.40 0.62
CA LYS A 82 -17.99 -0.81 0.36
C LYS A 82 -19.06 -1.06 1.43
N SER A 83 -18.95 -0.42 2.60
CA SER A 83 -19.90 -0.51 3.70
C SER A 83 -20.84 0.70 3.79
N SER A 84 -20.50 1.84 3.17
CA SER A 84 -21.42 2.96 2.97
C SER A 84 -21.20 3.59 1.60
N GLU A 85 -22.28 3.75 0.83
CA GLU A 85 -22.26 4.72 -0.28
C GLU A 85 -21.74 6.08 0.27
N VAL A 86 -20.82 6.73 -0.46
CA VAL A 86 -20.29 8.12 -0.25
C VAL A 86 -18.93 8.24 0.49
N CYS A 87 -17.82 8.61 -0.20
CA CYS A 87 -17.38 10.02 -0.40
C CYS A 87 -15.91 10.21 -0.89
N TYR A 88 -15.75 11.07 -1.90
CA TYR A 88 -14.56 11.48 -2.63
C TYR A 88 -13.56 12.37 -1.85
N THR A 89 -12.73 11.84 -0.96
CA THR A 89 -11.69 12.68 -0.29
C THR A 89 -10.24 12.18 -0.43
N VAL A 90 -10.01 10.92 -0.83
CA VAL A 90 -8.64 10.38 -0.94
C VAL A 90 -7.92 10.83 -2.22
N PHE A 91 -8.66 11.29 -3.24
CA PHE A 91 -8.07 11.62 -4.55
C PHE A 91 -7.31 12.96 -4.57
N CYS A 92 -7.51 13.85 -3.59
CA CYS A 92 -7.00 15.22 -3.67
C CYS A 92 -5.52 15.38 -3.25
N TRP A 93 -4.94 14.43 -2.51
CA TRP A 93 -3.54 14.54 -2.06
C TRP A 93 -2.51 14.01 -3.06
N TYR A 94 -2.92 13.22 -4.06
CA TYR A 94 -1.99 12.60 -5.01
C TYR A 94 -1.63 13.48 -6.21
N ARG A 95 -2.28 14.65 -6.39
CA ARG A 95 -2.15 15.48 -7.60
C ARG A 95 -1.44 16.82 -7.39
N GLU A 96 -0.84 17.06 -6.22
CA GLU A 96 -0.07 18.29 -5.98
C GLU A 96 1.45 18.14 -6.17
N GLU A 97 2.01 16.92 -6.16
CA GLU A 97 3.46 16.72 -6.37
C GLU A 97 3.89 16.62 -7.86
N GLU A 98 2.96 16.59 -8.82
CA GLU A 98 3.27 16.55 -10.27
C GLU A 98 2.91 17.85 -11.02
N ARG A 99 2.87 19.01 -10.35
CA ARG A 99 2.92 20.28 -11.11
C ARG A 99 4.37 20.59 -11.47
N PRO A 100 4.77 20.56 -12.76
CA PRO A 100 5.98 21.25 -13.16
C PRO A 100 5.80 22.73 -12.81
N ALA A 101 6.80 23.30 -12.14
CA ALA A 101 6.89 24.74 -11.96
C ALA A 101 6.86 25.37 -13.37
N VAL A 102 5.77 26.08 -13.67
CA VAL A 102 5.71 26.94 -14.85
C VAL A 102 6.71 28.06 -14.58
N VAL A 103 7.86 27.99 -15.27
CA VAL A 103 8.82 29.10 -15.42
C VAL A 103 8.42 29.88 -16.66
#